data_AF-A0A520DX80-F1
#
_entry.id   AF-A0A520DX80-F1
#
_cell.length_a   1.000
_cell.length_b   1.000
_cell.length_c   1.000
_cell.angle_alpha   90.00
_cell.angle_beta   90.00
_cell.angle_gamma   90.00
#
_symmetry.space_group_name_H-M   'P 1'
#
loop_
_entity.id
_entity.type
_entity.pdbx_description
1 polymer ?
#
loop_
_entity_poly.entity_id
_entity_poly.type
_entity_poly.pdbx_seq_one_letter_code
_entity_poly.pdbx_strand_id
1 'polypeptide(L)'
;MQLLFFFLLLSTKVCYAQLKSSDVLYKTIIEKDSLLFSVGFNNCDISQFENLMSDKLIFFHDKNGISNKQKFLSDLKNGLCKDNSVRQVKRILQKEGTEIYPLYKDGIIYGAVQNGIHLFYDNTEITLGVAKFSHVWQLEDGTWKLTSSLSYDHQPYSKHSQHPSFENDAQIESWLRENNVKTLGLGIIEGGELKQVKVFGEIKEGVSAPYNTIFNVASLAKPITSVVALRLVSLGKWGLDEPISNYWVDPDIKNDARSKKLTTRIILSHQTGFPNWRYLNNGNKLKFEFDPGTQYQYSGEGFEYLRKALESKFKKSLEQLARELIFQPLNMEDTSYLWNDNSYTSRFATGYDSAGKPYDTVKNKKVNAADDLHTTIADYGNFLVSILNGGNLSENVYQEMIKQQVKTRENKYFGLGFELYDLGNNEYAISHGGSDNGTQCITFLLPKTKQGILIFTNSDVGYKLYNELLVYYLGENGKKLIDIENRN
;
A
#
# COMPACT_ATOMS: atom_id res chain seq x y z
N MET A 1 -9.28 -40.44 43.90
CA MET A 1 -8.13 -39.65 43.42
C MET A 1 -8.36 -39.33 41.96
N GLN A 2 -8.94 -38.17 41.66
CA GLN A 2 -9.04 -37.62 40.30
C GLN A 2 -9.28 -36.11 40.43
N LEU A 3 -8.18 -35.34 40.35
CA LEU A 3 -8.22 -33.89 40.24
C LEU A 3 -8.63 -33.53 38.81
N LEU A 4 -9.76 -32.82 38.65
CA LEU A 4 -10.04 -32.06 37.43
C LEU A 4 -9.25 -30.75 37.48
N PHE A 5 -8.28 -30.60 36.58
CA PHE A 5 -7.64 -29.32 36.27
C PHE A 5 -8.57 -28.51 35.34
N PHE A 6 -9.15 -27.43 35.87
CA PHE A 6 -9.83 -26.42 35.06
C PHE A 6 -8.77 -25.44 34.53
N PHE A 7 -8.44 -25.52 33.23
CA PHE A 7 -7.59 -24.53 32.57
C PHE A 7 -8.43 -23.29 32.28
N LEU A 8 -8.24 -22.24 33.08
CA LEU A 8 -8.80 -20.92 32.82
C LEU A 8 -8.02 -20.27 31.67
N LEU A 9 -8.61 -20.22 30.47
CA LEU A 9 -8.10 -19.42 29.36
C LEU A 9 -8.31 -17.94 29.68
N LEU A 10 -7.29 -17.28 30.25
CA LEU A 10 -7.24 -15.83 30.30
C LEU A 10 -7.08 -15.28 28.88
N SER A 11 -8.15 -14.74 28.32
CA SER A 11 -8.08 -13.89 27.14
C SER A 11 -7.35 -12.59 27.51
N THR A 12 -6.07 -12.48 27.19
CA THR A 12 -5.35 -11.20 27.25
C THR A 12 -5.91 -10.31 26.14
N LYS A 13 -6.89 -9.45 26.47
CA LYS A 13 -7.19 -8.29 25.64
C LYS A 13 -5.93 -7.44 25.61
N VAL A 14 -5.27 -7.36 24.46
CA VAL A 14 -4.26 -6.35 24.21
C VAL A 14 -5.00 -5.01 24.23
N CYS A 15 -4.99 -4.34 25.38
CA CYS A 15 -5.41 -2.95 25.48
C CYS A 15 -4.37 -2.12 24.72
N TYR A 16 -4.71 -1.69 23.51
CA TYR A 16 -3.95 -0.66 22.82
C TYR A 16 -4.10 0.63 23.61
N ALA A 17 -3.06 1.00 24.37
CA ALA A 17 -2.99 2.27 25.10
C ALA A 17 -2.76 3.47 24.17
N GLN A 18 -2.30 3.21 22.95
CA GLN A 18 -2.10 4.18 21.87
C GLN A 18 -3.45 4.63 21.30
N LEU A 19 -3.68 5.94 21.23
CA LEU A 19 -4.88 6.49 20.61
C LEU A 19 -4.82 6.41 19.08
N LYS A 20 -5.99 6.17 18.46
CA LYS A 20 -6.14 6.29 17.00
C LYS A 20 -6.09 7.76 16.60
N SER A 21 -5.63 8.04 15.38
CA SER A 21 -5.57 9.40 14.83
C SER A 21 -6.93 10.12 14.73
N SER A 22 -8.03 9.35 14.73
CA SER A 22 -9.39 9.88 14.75
C SER A 22 -9.87 10.33 16.13
N ASP A 23 -9.20 9.93 17.21
CA ASP A 23 -9.56 10.23 18.60
C ASP A 23 -9.49 11.73 18.91
N VAL A 24 -10.39 12.19 19.78
CA VAL A 24 -10.49 13.61 20.15
C VAL A 24 -9.24 14.07 20.89
N LEU A 25 -8.75 13.30 21.86
CA LEU A 25 -7.54 13.66 22.61
C LEU A 25 -6.32 13.66 21.70
N TYR A 26 -6.21 12.68 20.80
CA TYR A 26 -5.13 12.63 19.82
C TYR A 26 -5.07 13.95 19.03
N LYS A 27 -6.21 14.37 18.47
CA LYS A 27 -6.31 15.64 17.72
C LYS A 27 -5.98 16.85 18.59
N THR A 28 -6.46 16.89 19.83
CA THR A 28 -6.16 17.99 20.76
C THR A 28 -4.66 18.10 21.04
N ILE A 29 -3.97 17.00 21.33
CA ILE A 29 -2.53 17.03 21.63
C ILE A 29 -1.71 17.41 20.38
N ILE A 30 -2.08 16.91 19.20
CA ILE A 30 -1.43 17.31 17.94
C ILE A 30 -1.66 18.80 17.65
N GLU A 31 -2.85 19.33 17.93
CA GLU A 31 -3.12 20.77 17.82
C GLU A 31 -2.23 21.58 18.76
N LYS A 32 -2.07 21.16 20.03
CA LYS A 32 -1.21 21.87 21.00
C LYS A 32 0.27 21.82 20.62
N ASP A 33 0.78 20.69 20.13
CA ASP A 33 2.14 20.63 19.57
C ASP A 33 2.27 21.60 18.38
N SER A 34 1.31 21.58 17.44
CA SER A 34 1.34 22.48 16.29
C SER A 34 1.34 23.96 16.69
N LEU A 35 0.60 24.35 17.72
CA LEU A 35 0.64 25.73 18.23
C LEU A 35 2.02 26.09 18.81
N LEU A 36 2.61 25.22 19.63
CA LEU A 36 3.93 25.46 20.20
C LEU A 36 5.01 25.59 19.13
N PHE A 37 4.96 24.75 18.10
CA PHE A 37 6.12 24.59 17.22
C PHE A 37 5.91 25.08 15.80
N SER A 38 4.74 24.90 15.20
CA SER A 38 4.44 25.47 13.89
C SER A 38 4.18 26.97 13.97
N VAL A 39 3.63 27.46 15.09
CA VAL A 39 3.39 28.90 15.32
C VAL A 39 4.47 29.48 16.23
N GLY A 40 4.63 28.93 17.43
CA GLY A 40 5.61 29.46 18.38
C GLY A 40 7.06 29.37 17.88
N PHE A 41 7.55 28.17 17.60
CA PHE A 41 8.95 27.96 17.19
C PHE A 41 9.21 28.51 15.78
N ASN A 42 8.43 28.08 14.78
CA ASN A 42 8.71 28.39 13.38
C ASN A 42 8.39 29.84 12.99
N ASN A 43 7.48 30.53 13.70
CA ASN A 43 7.17 31.94 13.44
C ASN A 43 7.62 32.87 14.56
N CYS A 44 8.36 32.35 15.54
CA CYS A 44 8.86 33.10 16.69
C CYS A 44 7.76 33.82 17.51
N ASP A 45 6.54 33.27 17.53
CA ASP A 45 5.45 33.76 18.38
C ASP A 45 5.61 33.23 19.80
N ILE A 46 6.33 33.99 20.64
CA ILE A 46 6.65 33.56 22.00
C ILE A 46 5.41 33.40 22.88
N SER A 47 4.29 34.06 22.55
CA SER A 47 3.06 33.96 23.33
C SER A 47 2.52 32.52 23.40
N GLN A 48 2.75 31.71 22.35
CA GLN A 48 2.35 30.30 22.34
C GLN A 48 3.06 29.51 23.44
N PHE A 49 4.35 29.75 23.65
CA PHE A 49 5.11 29.10 24.70
C PHE A 49 4.73 29.61 26.08
N GLU A 50 4.50 30.91 26.24
CA GLU A 50 4.07 31.50 27.50
C GLU A 50 2.73 30.91 27.98
N ASN A 51 1.81 30.65 27.03
CA ASN A 51 0.47 30.09 27.29
C ASN A 51 0.44 28.56 27.46
N LEU A 52 1.17 27.82 26.60
CA LEU A 52 1.06 26.36 26.52
C LEU A 52 2.16 25.62 27.29
N MET A 53 3.20 26.29 27.78
CA MET A 53 4.15 25.67 28.72
C MET A 53 3.74 25.93 30.15
N SER A 54 3.74 24.86 30.96
CA SER A 54 3.54 24.97 32.41
C SER A 54 4.70 25.72 33.06
N ASP A 55 4.42 26.43 34.15
CA ASP A 55 5.48 27.02 34.98
C ASP A 55 6.34 25.96 35.67
N LYS A 56 5.87 24.71 35.70
CA LYS A 56 6.60 23.53 36.18
C LYS A 56 7.41 22.83 35.08
N LEU A 57 7.53 23.42 33.88
CA LEU A 57 8.23 22.80 32.76
C LEU A 57 9.65 22.39 33.15
N ILE A 58 9.97 21.13 32.86
CA ILE A 58 11.34 20.64 32.79
C ILE A 58 11.62 20.19 31.35
N PHE A 59 12.55 20.89 30.70
CA PHE A 59 13.02 20.56 29.37
C PHE A 59 14.39 19.88 29.46
N PHE A 60 14.49 18.68 28.90
CA PHE A 60 15.72 17.93 28.79
C PHE A 60 16.19 17.95 27.35
N HIS A 61 17.40 18.44 27.13
CA HIS A 61 18.04 18.40 25.82
C HIS A 61 19.38 17.66 25.92
N ASP A 62 19.57 16.64 25.10
CA ASP A 62 20.79 15.82 25.07
C ASP A 62 22.10 16.61 24.84
N LYS A 63 22.08 17.67 24.04
CA LYS A 63 23.24 18.53 23.73
C LYS A 63 23.35 19.77 24.63
N ASN A 64 22.23 20.34 25.07
CA ASN A 64 22.19 21.63 25.75
C ASN A 64 21.88 21.52 27.26
N GLY A 65 21.65 20.32 27.76
CA GLY A 65 21.33 20.06 29.17
C GLY A 65 19.88 20.39 29.53
N ILE A 66 19.64 20.61 30.83
CA ILE A 66 18.31 20.79 31.39
C ILE A 66 17.98 22.30 31.47
N SER A 67 16.75 22.67 31.11
CA SER A 67 16.23 24.02 31.32
C SER A 67 14.80 24.01 31.88
N ASN A 68 14.46 25.08 32.58
CA ASN A 68 13.09 25.38 33.01
C ASN A 68 12.44 26.37 32.03
N LYS A 69 11.14 26.66 32.19
CA LYS A 69 10.40 27.60 31.32
C LYS A 69 11.11 28.95 31.15
N GLN A 70 11.56 29.56 32.24
CA GLN A 70 12.21 30.88 32.19
C GLN A 70 13.49 30.85 31.35
N LYS A 71 14.36 29.85 31.58
CA LYS A 71 15.59 29.68 30.81
C LYS A 71 15.28 29.35 29.34
N PHE A 72 14.35 28.43 29.07
CA PHE A 72 13.95 28.07 27.70
C PHE A 72 13.50 29.29 26.90
N LEU A 73 12.61 30.10 27.46
CA LEU A 73 12.11 31.32 26.81
C LEU A 73 13.22 32.35 26.59
N SER A 74 14.14 32.49 27.55
CA SER A 74 15.29 33.39 27.41
C SER A 74 16.23 32.95 26.28
N ASP A 75 16.56 31.65 26.22
CA ASP A 75 17.43 31.08 25.18
C ASP A 75 16.77 31.19 23.81
N LEU A 76 15.45 30.99 23.70
CA LEU A 76 14.71 31.12 22.45
C LEU A 76 14.69 32.57 21.95
N LYS A 77 14.33 33.53 22.83
CA LYS A 77 14.27 34.98 22.51
C LYS A 77 15.64 35.55 22.12
N ASN A 78 16.70 35.13 22.81
CA ASN A 78 18.05 35.64 22.58
C ASN A 78 18.86 34.85 21.54
N GLY A 79 18.36 33.69 21.11
CA GLY A 79 18.96 32.82 20.12
C GLY A 79 18.17 32.81 18.82
N LEU A 80 17.44 31.72 18.57
CA LEU A 80 16.75 31.45 17.30
C LEU A 80 15.75 32.53 16.89
N CYS A 81 15.14 33.23 17.85
CA CYS A 81 14.13 34.26 17.59
C CYS A 81 14.63 35.69 17.82
N LYS A 82 15.95 35.89 17.89
CA LYS A 82 16.56 37.22 18.10
C LYS A 82 16.44 38.12 16.88
N ASP A 83 16.61 37.56 15.68
CA ASP A 83 16.60 38.29 14.42
C ASP A 83 16.08 37.38 13.29
N ASN A 84 14.92 37.72 12.73
CA ASN A 84 14.28 36.96 11.66
C ASN A 84 15.08 37.00 10.33
N SER A 85 16.11 37.84 10.22
CA SER A 85 17.02 37.90 9.06
C SER A 85 18.19 36.91 9.14
N VAL A 86 18.43 36.30 10.30
CA VAL A 86 19.45 35.25 10.51
C VAL A 86 18.81 33.89 10.25
N ARG A 87 19.58 32.93 9.72
CA ARG A 87 19.12 31.56 9.36
C ARG A 87 18.24 30.97 10.45
N GLN A 88 16.93 30.92 10.21
CA GLN A 88 15.94 30.35 11.10
C GLN A 88 15.92 28.83 10.86
N VAL A 89 15.82 28.08 11.95
CA VAL A 89 15.60 26.63 11.88
C VAL A 89 14.11 26.40 12.04
N LYS A 90 13.48 25.70 11.10
CA LYS A 90 12.11 25.22 11.22
C LYS A 90 12.11 23.83 11.83
N ARG A 91 11.18 23.56 12.75
CA ARG A 91 10.88 22.24 13.30
C ARG A 91 9.57 21.75 12.73
N ILE A 92 9.56 20.52 12.21
CA ILE A 92 8.35 19.86 11.70
C ILE A 92 8.16 18.54 12.43
N LEU A 93 6.94 18.30 12.92
CA LEU A 93 6.52 17.01 13.47
C LEU A 93 6.28 16.00 12.36
N GLN A 94 6.96 14.86 12.43
CA GLN A 94 6.62 13.70 11.61
C GLN A 94 5.36 13.04 12.18
N LYS A 95 4.21 13.41 11.62
CA LYS A 95 2.90 12.94 12.10
C LYS A 95 2.74 11.43 12.00
N GLU A 96 3.30 10.83 10.95
CA GLU A 96 3.37 9.39 10.78
C GLU A 96 4.33 8.80 11.82
N GLY A 97 3.84 7.88 12.66
CA GLY A 97 4.62 7.33 13.78
C GLY A 97 4.57 8.17 15.06
N THR A 98 3.80 9.27 15.11
CA THR A 98 3.53 9.96 16.38
C THR A 98 2.62 9.10 17.26
N GLU A 99 3.01 8.94 18.52
CA GLU A 99 2.30 8.14 19.50
C GLU A 99 1.74 8.99 20.64
N ILE A 100 0.48 8.74 21.02
CA ILE A 100 -0.20 9.48 22.09
C ILE A 100 -0.87 8.48 23.04
N TYR A 101 -0.48 8.54 24.30
CA TYR A 101 -0.96 7.69 25.39
C TYR A 101 -1.63 8.54 26.46
N PRO A 102 -2.92 8.34 26.76
CA PRO A 102 -3.62 9.07 27.82
C PRO A 102 -3.13 8.64 29.20
N LEU A 103 -3.04 9.59 30.13
CA LEU A 103 -2.71 9.36 31.53
C LEU A 103 -3.93 9.59 32.41
N TYR A 104 -4.26 8.59 33.22
CA TYR A 104 -5.40 8.61 34.11
C TYR A 104 -4.98 8.57 35.58
N LYS A 105 -5.69 9.31 36.41
CA LYS A 105 -5.63 9.24 37.86
C LYS A 105 -7.05 9.04 38.36
N ASP A 106 -7.28 7.92 39.06
CA ASP A 106 -8.60 7.55 39.57
C ASP A 106 -9.69 7.51 38.48
N GLY A 107 -9.32 7.07 37.26
CA GLY A 107 -10.20 6.99 36.09
C GLY A 107 -10.44 8.33 35.38
N ILE A 108 -9.93 9.44 35.90
CA ILE A 108 -10.03 10.77 35.30
C ILE A 108 -8.77 11.07 34.50
N ILE A 109 -8.93 11.53 33.27
CA ILE A 109 -7.80 11.96 32.45
C ILE A 109 -7.17 13.21 33.05
N TYR A 110 -5.85 13.16 33.28
CA TYR A 110 -5.09 14.32 33.79
C TYR A 110 -3.90 14.67 32.91
N GLY A 111 -3.51 13.78 31.99
CA GLY A 111 -2.33 13.95 31.17
C GLY A 111 -2.35 13.15 29.89
N ALA A 112 -1.34 13.37 29.06
CA ALA A 112 -1.02 12.57 27.90
C ALA A 112 0.50 12.55 27.67
N VAL A 113 1.03 11.39 27.28
CA VAL A 113 2.40 11.26 26.77
C VAL A 113 2.35 11.28 25.26
N GLN A 114 3.12 12.15 24.63
CA GLN A 114 3.28 12.21 23.18
C GLN A 114 4.72 11.88 22.82
N ASN A 115 4.93 10.86 22.00
CA ASN A 115 6.24 10.47 21.49
C ASN A 115 6.29 10.65 19.97
N GLY A 116 7.47 10.95 19.44
CA GLY A 116 7.63 11.00 17.99
C GLY A 116 9.00 11.51 17.55
N ILE A 117 9.03 12.01 16.32
CA ILE A 117 10.23 12.52 15.66
C ILE A 117 10.01 13.95 15.17
N HIS A 118 11.01 14.81 15.38
CA HIS A 118 11.12 16.12 14.77
C HIS A 118 12.19 16.15 13.69
N LEU A 119 11.83 16.74 12.57
CA LEU A 119 12.74 17.13 11.51
C LEU A 119 13.05 18.62 11.65
N PHE A 120 14.32 18.97 11.48
CA PHE A 120 14.80 20.34 11.54
C PHE A 120 15.29 20.76 10.17
N TYR A 121 14.78 21.88 9.67
CA TYR A 121 15.10 22.43 8.36
C TYR A 121 15.70 23.82 8.50
N ASP A 122 16.50 24.26 7.54
CA ASP A 122 16.83 25.68 7.43
C ASP A 122 15.80 26.47 6.60
N ASN A 123 16.06 27.77 6.45
CA ASN A 123 15.28 28.69 5.62
C ASN A 123 15.22 28.31 4.13
N THR A 124 16.11 27.45 3.65
CA THR A 124 16.12 26.93 2.27
C THR A 124 15.42 25.58 2.14
N GLU A 125 14.75 25.14 3.21
CA GLU A 125 14.04 23.86 3.29
C GLU A 125 14.97 22.64 3.16
N ILE A 126 16.25 22.80 3.50
CA ILE A 126 17.20 21.69 3.61
C ILE A 126 17.11 21.09 5.01
N THR A 127 16.86 19.78 5.10
CA THR A 127 16.85 19.06 6.38
C THR A 127 18.26 19.05 6.99
N LEU A 128 18.40 19.69 8.14
CA LEU A 128 19.65 19.79 8.90
C LEU A 128 19.81 18.69 9.93
N GLY A 129 18.71 18.23 10.51
CA GLY A 129 18.75 17.33 11.65
C GLY A 129 17.45 16.60 11.91
N VAL A 130 17.56 15.55 12.71
CA VAL A 130 16.45 14.79 13.26
C VAL A 130 16.65 14.65 14.76
N ALA A 131 15.56 14.65 15.52
CA ALA A 131 15.58 14.29 16.94
C ALA A 131 14.32 13.52 17.32
N LYS A 132 14.46 12.58 18.25
CA LYS A 132 13.33 11.97 18.94
C LYS A 132 12.85 12.89 20.04
N PHE A 133 11.58 12.76 20.39
CA PHE A 133 11.06 13.47 21.54
C PHE A 133 10.03 12.66 22.32
N SER A 134 9.91 13.04 23.59
CA SER A 134 8.82 12.63 24.47
C SER A 134 8.31 13.86 25.22
N HIS A 135 7.02 14.14 25.07
CA HIS A 135 6.33 15.23 25.75
C HIS A 135 5.34 14.67 26.78
N VAL A 136 5.25 15.34 27.91
CA VAL A 136 4.19 15.12 28.90
C VAL A 136 3.31 16.37 28.93
N TRP A 137 2.09 16.20 28.46
CA TRP A 137 1.03 17.19 28.53
C TRP A 137 0.18 16.92 29.77
N GLN A 138 -0.14 17.95 30.55
CA GLN A 138 -1.04 17.84 31.70
C GLN A 138 -2.15 18.88 31.60
N LEU A 139 -3.31 18.54 32.13
CA LEU A 139 -4.43 19.45 32.23
C LEU A 139 -4.25 20.35 33.46
N GLU A 140 -3.99 21.64 33.24
CA GLU A 140 -3.88 22.67 34.29
C GLU A 140 -5.03 23.66 34.11
N ASP A 141 -5.92 23.75 35.10
CA ASP A 141 -7.11 24.62 35.07
C ASP A 141 -7.94 24.49 33.78
N GLY A 142 -8.11 23.25 33.32
CA GLY A 142 -8.86 22.92 32.10
C GLY A 142 -8.09 23.12 30.79
N THR A 143 -6.82 23.54 30.84
CA THR A 143 -5.98 23.78 29.66
C THR A 143 -4.83 22.79 29.59
N TRP A 144 -4.60 22.20 28.41
CA TRP A 144 -3.46 21.32 28.16
C TRP A 144 -2.16 22.11 28.09
N LYS A 145 -1.24 21.82 29.02
CA LYS A 145 0.09 22.45 29.08
C LYS A 145 1.21 21.42 29.07
N LEU A 146 2.30 21.77 28.40
CA LEU A 146 3.53 20.99 28.36
C LEU A 146 4.27 21.15 29.69
N THR A 147 4.45 20.05 30.41
CA THR A 147 5.07 20.00 31.74
C THR A 147 6.44 19.33 31.74
N SER A 148 6.68 18.44 30.79
CA SER A 148 8.01 17.87 30.56
C SER A 148 8.21 17.65 29.07
N SER A 149 9.41 17.94 28.59
CA SER A 149 9.78 17.68 27.21
C SER A 149 11.21 17.18 27.16
N LEU A 150 11.39 15.99 26.59
CA LEU A 150 12.68 15.40 26.29
C LEU A 150 12.88 15.56 24.79
N SER A 151 13.94 16.26 24.39
CA SER A 151 14.40 16.33 23.01
C SER A 151 15.78 15.70 22.96
N TYR A 152 15.90 14.55 22.30
CA TYR A 152 17.07 13.70 22.42
C TYR A 152 17.37 12.95 21.11
N ASP A 153 18.57 12.38 21.04
CA ASP A 153 19.09 11.75 19.82
C ASP A 153 19.15 12.74 18.66
N HIS A 154 19.61 13.97 18.94
CA HIS A 154 19.80 14.98 17.90
C HIS A 154 20.99 14.58 17.03
N GLN A 155 20.71 14.07 15.84
CA GLN A 155 21.73 13.75 14.86
C GLN A 155 21.71 14.78 13.74
N PRO A 156 22.86 15.12 13.13
CA PRO A 156 22.85 15.67 11.78
C PRO A 156 21.98 14.75 10.93
N TYR A 157 21.18 15.33 10.05
CA TYR A 157 20.39 14.52 9.15
C TYR A 157 21.36 13.74 8.24
N SER A 158 21.65 12.51 8.63
CA SER A 158 22.51 11.60 7.88
C SER A 158 21.60 10.54 7.28
N LYS A 159 21.69 10.40 5.96
CA LYS A 159 20.98 9.44 5.12
C LYS A 159 21.25 7.95 5.47
N HIS A 160 21.80 7.67 6.66
CA HIS A 160 22.29 6.36 7.09
C HIS A 160 21.48 5.69 8.20
N SER A 161 20.32 6.23 8.57
CA SER A 161 19.33 5.44 9.35
C SER A 161 18.29 4.87 8.39
N GLN A 162 18.39 3.56 8.20
CA GLN A 162 17.71 2.73 7.21
C GLN A 162 16.19 2.89 7.23
N HIS A 163 15.65 3.55 6.22
CA HIS A 163 14.52 3.14 5.36
C HIS A 163 14.67 3.96 4.09
N PRO A 164 14.45 3.42 2.88
CA PRO A 164 14.68 4.18 1.65
C PRO A 164 13.54 5.17 1.43
N SER A 165 13.21 6.06 2.39
CA SER A 165 12.24 7.13 2.21
C SER A 165 12.70 7.96 1.03
N PHE A 166 12.07 7.76 -0.13
CA PHE A 166 12.34 8.40 -1.42
C PHE A 166 13.43 9.48 -1.39
N GLU A 167 14.71 9.08 -1.33
CA GLU A 167 15.81 10.04 -1.13
C GLU A 167 16.15 10.85 -2.39
N ASN A 168 15.37 10.62 -3.45
CA ASN A 168 15.64 11.00 -4.83
C ASN A 168 14.35 11.44 -5.57
N ASP A 169 13.41 12.09 -4.88
CA ASP A 169 12.20 12.66 -5.51
C ASP A 169 12.50 13.41 -6.80
N ALA A 170 13.53 14.26 -6.77
CA ALA A 170 13.97 15.03 -7.93
C ALA A 170 14.42 14.14 -9.10
N GLN A 171 15.04 12.99 -8.84
CA GLN A 171 15.46 12.03 -9.85
C GLN A 171 14.26 11.29 -10.42
N ILE A 172 13.34 10.82 -9.58
CA ILE A 172 12.12 10.14 -10.01
C ILE A 172 11.27 11.09 -10.85
N GLU A 173 11.06 12.33 -10.39
CA GLU A 173 10.40 13.38 -11.16
C GLU A 173 11.14 13.70 -12.47
N SER A 174 12.47 13.59 -12.51
CA SER A 174 13.24 13.68 -13.77
C SER A 174 12.90 12.53 -14.71
N TRP A 175 12.88 11.30 -14.23
CA TRP A 175 12.50 10.14 -15.04
C TRP A 175 11.07 10.24 -15.57
N LEU A 176 10.12 10.76 -14.78
CA LEU A 176 8.76 11.03 -15.25
C LEU A 176 8.77 11.99 -16.44
N ARG A 177 9.49 13.13 -16.33
CA ARG A 177 9.61 14.11 -17.42
C ARG A 177 10.31 13.54 -18.64
N GLU A 178 11.43 12.85 -18.46
CA GLU A 178 12.24 12.25 -19.54
C GLU A 178 11.45 11.19 -20.32
N ASN A 179 10.56 10.46 -19.64
CA ASN A 179 9.76 9.39 -20.24
C ASN A 179 8.34 9.81 -20.64
N ASN A 180 7.98 11.08 -20.46
CA ASN A 180 6.64 11.61 -20.72
C ASN A 180 5.53 10.87 -19.95
N VAL A 181 5.80 10.53 -18.67
CA VAL A 181 4.86 9.87 -17.76
C VAL A 181 4.31 10.91 -16.79
N LYS A 182 2.99 11.10 -16.76
CA LYS A 182 2.36 12.16 -15.95
C LYS A 182 2.16 11.80 -14.49
N THR A 183 1.81 10.55 -14.18
CA THR A 183 1.62 10.08 -12.80
C THR A 183 2.38 8.78 -12.57
N LEU A 184 3.07 8.70 -11.44
CA LEU A 184 3.65 7.48 -10.91
C LEU A 184 3.18 7.29 -9.47
N GLY A 185 2.43 6.22 -9.20
CA GLY A 185 2.26 5.67 -7.86
C GLY A 185 3.36 4.65 -7.59
N LEU A 186 4.06 4.78 -6.46
CA LEU A 186 5.10 3.86 -6.02
C LEU A 186 4.90 3.44 -4.56
N GLY A 187 4.86 2.12 -4.35
CA GLY A 187 4.85 1.52 -3.01
C GLY A 187 6.07 0.63 -2.80
N ILE A 188 6.71 0.74 -1.62
CA ILE A 188 7.88 -0.07 -1.25
C ILE A 188 7.54 -0.92 -0.03
N ILE A 189 7.73 -2.22 -0.16
CA ILE A 189 7.55 -3.20 0.91
C ILE A 189 8.92 -3.67 1.40
N GLU A 190 9.14 -3.61 2.70
CA GLU A 190 10.36 -4.10 3.35
C GLU A 190 10.04 -4.75 4.68
N GLY A 191 10.72 -5.85 5.00
CA GLY A 191 10.46 -6.59 6.24
C GLY A 191 9.04 -7.18 6.31
N GLY A 192 8.34 -7.28 5.18
CA GLY A 192 6.96 -7.77 5.11
C GLY A 192 5.92 -6.72 5.47
N GLU A 193 6.27 -5.44 5.44
CA GLU A 193 5.39 -4.30 5.70
C GLU A 193 5.50 -3.26 4.58
N LEU A 194 4.39 -2.59 4.25
CA LEU A 194 4.38 -1.47 3.32
C LEU A 194 5.01 -0.26 4.01
N LYS A 195 6.31 -0.04 3.75
CA LYS A 195 7.08 1.02 4.41
C LYS A 195 6.82 2.39 3.81
N GLN A 196 6.50 2.44 2.52
CA GLN A 196 6.34 3.69 1.81
C GLN A 196 5.26 3.62 0.75
N VAL A 197 4.55 4.74 0.63
CA VAL A 197 3.57 5.00 -0.41
C VAL A 197 3.79 6.43 -0.88
N LYS A 198 3.96 6.62 -2.18
CA LYS A 198 4.07 7.95 -2.76
C LYS A 198 3.44 8.00 -4.13
N VAL A 199 2.91 9.16 -4.47
CA VAL A 199 2.42 9.46 -5.81
C VAL A 199 3.11 10.72 -6.31
N PHE A 200 3.68 10.65 -7.52
CA PHE A 200 4.43 11.70 -8.19
C PHE A 200 3.64 12.26 -9.36
N GLY A 201 3.95 13.50 -9.74
CA GLY A 201 3.36 14.18 -10.89
C GLY A 201 1.89 14.59 -10.70
N GLU A 202 1.11 14.45 -11.77
CA GLU A 202 -0.23 15.04 -11.91
C GLU A 202 -1.26 14.02 -12.40
N ILE A 203 -2.42 13.90 -11.72
CA ILE A 203 -3.52 13.01 -12.13
C ILE A 203 -4.21 13.46 -13.42
N LYS A 204 -4.08 14.76 -13.74
CA LYS A 204 -4.44 15.39 -15.00
C LYS A 204 -3.73 16.74 -15.09
N GLU A 205 -3.66 17.30 -16.28
CA GLU A 205 -2.99 18.58 -16.56
C GLU A 205 -3.30 19.67 -15.51
N GLY A 206 -2.26 20.16 -14.83
CA GLY A 206 -2.33 21.20 -13.82
C GLY A 206 -2.92 20.77 -12.46
N VAL A 207 -3.16 19.47 -12.26
CA VAL A 207 -3.71 18.93 -11.01
C VAL A 207 -2.76 17.87 -10.45
N SER A 208 -2.00 18.28 -9.43
CA SER A 208 -1.08 17.41 -8.70
C SER A 208 -1.77 16.13 -8.18
N ALA A 209 -1.05 15.02 -8.25
CA ALA A 209 -1.53 13.73 -7.83
C ALA A 209 -1.51 13.61 -6.29
N PRO A 210 -2.66 13.45 -5.61
CA PRO A 210 -2.67 13.25 -4.16
C PRO A 210 -2.13 11.86 -3.79
N TYR A 211 -1.68 11.69 -2.54
CA TYR A 211 -1.16 10.41 -2.05
C TYR A 211 -2.15 9.23 -2.20
N ASN A 212 -3.45 9.52 -2.12
CA ASN A 212 -4.54 8.57 -2.29
C ASN A 212 -5.13 8.59 -3.72
N THR A 213 -4.28 8.83 -4.72
CA THR A 213 -4.65 8.72 -6.13
C THR A 213 -5.17 7.32 -6.44
N ILE A 214 -6.26 7.28 -7.20
CA ILE A 214 -6.91 6.06 -7.66
C ILE A 214 -6.44 5.79 -9.08
N PHE A 215 -5.94 4.58 -9.29
CA PHE A 215 -5.46 4.09 -10.58
C PHE A 215 -6.43 3.04 -11.12
N ASN A 216 -6.69 3.06 -12.43
CA ASN A 216 -6.99 1.82 -13.13
C ASN A 216 -5.74 0.94 -13.05
N VAL A 217 -5.89 -0.34 -12.70
CA VAL A 217 -4.76 -1.27 -12.61
C VAL A 217 -4.88 -2.45 -13.56
N ALA A 218 -5.84 -2.38 -14.49
CA ALA A 218 -6.00 -3.34 -15.57
C ALA A 218 -6.01 -4.80 -15.05
N SER A 219 -5.16 -5.63 -15.62
CA SER A 219 -5.02 -7.05 -15.27
C SER A 219 -4.53 -7.36 -13.84
N LEU A 220 -4.16 -6.36 -13.01
CA LEU A 220 -3.98 -6.57 -11.57
C LEU A 220 -5.29 -6.92 -10.83
N ALA A 221 -6.44 -6.82 -11.51
CA ALA A 221 -7.70 -7.41 -11.08
C ALA A 221 -7.62 -8.94 -10.86
N LYS A 222 -6.81 -9.64 -11.66
CA LYS A 222 -6.71 -11.12 -11.64
C LYS A 222 -6.14 -11.68 -10.33
N PRO A 223 -5.04 -11.14 -9.77
CA PRO A 223 -4.59 -11.48 -8.42
C PRO A 223 -5.69 -11.42 -7.36
N ILE A 224 -6.50 -10.35 -7.32
CA ILE A 224 -7.61 -10.22 -6.37
C ILE A 224 -8.64 -11.33 -6.59
N THR A 225 -9.10 -11.53 -7.83
CA THR A 225 -10.06 -12.59 -8.19
C THR A 225 -9.53 -13.99 -7.81
N SER A 226 -8.25 -14.23 -8.04
CA SER A 226 -7.59 -15.50 -7.71
C SER A 226 -7.62 -15.75 -6.21
N VAL A 227 -7.28 -14.74 -5.42
CA VAL A 227 -7.27 -14.85 -3.97
C VAL A 227 -8.69 -14.99 -3.42
N VAL A 228 -9.71 -14.37 -4.03
CA VAL A 228 -11.12 -14.64 -3.68
C VAL A 228 -11.44 -16.14 -3.79
N ALA A 229 -11.10 -16.76 -4.93
CA ALA A 229 -11.33 -18.19 -5.14
C ALA A 229 -10.51 -19.03 -4.14
N LEU A 230 -9.23 -18.73 -3.95
CA LEU A 230 -8.33 -19.47 -3.05
C LEU A 230 -8.72 -19.33 -1.57
N ARG A 231 -9.29 -18.18 -1.17
CA ARG A 231 -9.89 -18.00 0.16
C ARG A 231 -11.07 -18.91 0.37
N LEU A 232 -11.96 -19.00 -0.62
CA LEU A 232 -13.09 -19.92 -0.58
C LEU A 232 -12.63 -21.39 -0.56
N VAL A 233 -11.53 -21.72 -1.22
CA VAL A 233 -10.88 -23.05 -1.12
C VAL A 233 -10.35 -23.30 0.29
N SER A 234 -9.62 -22.34 0.87
CA SER A 234 -9.10 -22.45 2.23
C SER A 234 -10.21 -22.61 3.28
N LEU A 235 -11.38 -22.03 3.02
CA LEU A 235 -12.58 -22.17 3.86
C LEU A 235 -13.38 -23.47 3.60
N GLY A 236 -12.95 -24.32 2.67
CA GLY A 236 -13.67 -25.54 2.28
C GLY A 236 -15.00 -25.28 1.56
N LYS A 237 -15.24 -24.05 1.08
CA LYS A 237 -16.48 -23.64 0.39
C LYS A 237 -16.40 -23.79 -1.13
N TRP A 238 -15.19 -23.98 -1.67
CA TRP A 238 -14.88 -24.10 -3.08
C TRP A 238 -13.79 -25.15 -3.30
N GLY A 239 -13.84 -25.90 -4.39
CA GLY A 239 -12.84 -26.89 -4.75
C GLY A 239 -11.84 -26.32 -5.75
N LEU A 240 -10.55 -26.54 -5.53
CA LEU A 240 -9.53 -26.10 -6.48
C LEU A 240 -9.58 -26.90 -7.79
N ASP A 241 -9.90 -28.19 -7.67
CA ASP A 241 -9.88 -29.18 -8.76
C ASP A 241 -11.28 -29.73 -9.12
N GLU A 242 -12.34 -29.13 -8.58
CA GLU A 242 -13.70 -29.51 -8.95
C GLU A 242 -14.09 -28.96 -10.33
N PRO A 243 -14.85 -29.72 -11.15
CA PRO A 243 -15.34 -29.21 -12.43
C PRO A 243 -16.22 -27.98 -12.25
N ILE A 244 -15.85 -26.88 -12.92
CA ILE A 244 -16.61 -25.63 -12.88
C ILE A 244 -18.03 -25.81 -13.44
N SER A 245 -18.21 -26.77 -14.35
CA SER A 245 -19.51 -27.14 -14.92
C SER A 245 -20.56 -27.52 -13.89
N ASN A 246 -20.17 -27.88 -12.66
CA ASN A 246 -21.10 -28.13 -11.56
C ASN A 246 -21.87 -26.88 -11.13
N TYR A 247 -21.35 -25.68 -11.42
CA TYR A 247 -21.92 -24.40 -10.98
C TYR A 247 -22.42 -23.55 -12.13
N TRP A 248 -21.69 -23.56 -13.25
CA TRP A 248 -22.04 -22.76 -14.42
C TRP A 248 -21.30 -23.26 -15.67
N VAL A 249 -21.97 -23.18 -16.83
CA VAL A 249 -21.37 -23.45 -18.15
C VAL A 249 -21.78 -22.35 -19.12
N ASP A 250 -20.81 -21.77 -19.83
CA ASP A 250 -21.10 -20.78 -20.89
C ASP A 250 -21.94 -21.42 -22.02
N PRO A 251 -23.04 -20.78 -22.46
CA PRO A 251 -23.89 -21.29 -23.53
C PRO A 251 -23.15 -21.62 -24.84
N ASP A 252 -22.07 -20.92 -25.16
CA ASP A 252 -21.31 -21.14 -26.40
C ASP A 252 -20.57 -22.49 -26.40
N ILE A 253 -20.19 -23.02 -25.22
CA ILE A 253 -19.43 -24.27 -25.08
C ILE A 253 -20.20 -25.39 -24.39
N LYS A 254 -21.51 -25.20 -24.12
CA LYS A 254 -22.32 -26.14 -23.33
C LYS A 254 -22.36 -27.58 -23.86
N ASN A 255 -22.19 -27.75 -25.17
CA ASN A 255 -22.20 -29.05 -25.85
C ASN A 255 -20.77 -29.60 -26.08
N ASP A 256 -19.73 -28.85 -25.74
CA ASP A 256 -18.35 -29.29 -25.86
C ASP A 256 -17.95 -30.06 -24.60
N ALA A 257 -17.54 -31.32 -24.77
CA ALA A 257 -17.14 -32.18 -23.65
C ALA A 257 -15.96 -31.62 -22.84
N ARG A 258 -15.13 -30.75 -23.43
CA ARG A 258 -13.99 -30.11 -22.76
C ARG A 258 -14.42 -29.14 -21.66
N SER A 259 -15.65 -28.64 -21.69
CA SER A 259 -16.22 -27.81 -20.61
C SER A 259 -16.17 -28.50 -19.24
N LYS A 260 -16.27 -29.84 -19.20
CA LYS A 260 -16.18 -30.64 -17.97
C LYS A 260 -14.76 -30.78 -17.42
N LYS A 261 -13.75 -30.43 -18.22
CA LYS A 261 -12.33 -30.46 -17.81
C LYS A 261 -11.90 -29.17 -17.09
N LEU A 262 -12.68 -28.09 -17.18
CA LEU A 262 -12.33 -26.82 -16.56
C LEU A 262 -12.43 -26.92 -15.04
N THR A 263 -11.35 -26.56 -14.35
CA THR A 263 -11.26 -26.44 -12.89
C THR A 263 -10.75 -25.05 -12.53
N THR A 264 -10.87 -24.65 -11.26
CA THR A 264 -10.29 -23.39 -10.79
C THR A 264 -8.79 -23.36 -10.97
N ARG A 265 -8.09 -24.46 -10.71
CA ARG A 265 -6.65 -24.59 -10.98
C ARG A 265 -6.31 -24.23 -12.43
N ILE A 266 -6.99 -24.87 -13.38
CA ILE A 266 -6.78 -24.66 -14.82
C ILE A 266 -7.04 -23.20 -15.23
N ILE A 267 -8.03 -22.56 -14.62
CA ILE A 267 -8.34 -21.16 -14.89
C ILE A 267 -7.24 -20.24 -14.33
N LEU A 268 -6.90 -20.38 -13.06
CA LEU A 268 -5.94 -19.51 -12.38
C LEU A 268 -4.51 -19.65 -12.90
N SER A 269 -4.18 -20.78 -13.55
CA SER A 269 -2.89 -20.99 -14.22
C SER A 269 -2.91 -20.71 -15.73
N HIS A 270 -3.99 -20.13 -16.27
CA HIS A 270 -4.13 -19.80 -17.70
C HIS A 270 -3.97 -21.00 -18.65
N GLN A 271 -4.56 -22.14 -18.28
CA GLN A 271 -4.53 -23.37 -19.08
C GLN A 271 -5.92 -23.75 -19.61
N THR A 272 -6.85 -22.79 -19.71
CA THR A 272 -8.26 -23.05 -20.06
C THR A 272 -8.48 -23.55 -21.48
N GLY A 273 -7.57 -23.25 -22.40
CA GLY A 273 -7.83 -23.40 -23.84
C GLY A 273 -8.68 -22.28 -24.42
N PHE A 274 -9.03 -21.24 -23.66
CA PHE A 274 -9.80 -20.10 -24.17
C PHE A 274 -8.91 -19.03 -24.80
N PRO A 275 -9.43 -18.23 -25.75
CA PRO A 275 -8.77 -17.00 -26.18
C PRO A 275 -8.57 -16.03 -25.01
N ASN A 276 -7.81 -14.95 -25.22
CA ASN A 276 -7.77 -13.89 -24.22
C ASN A 276 -9.15 -13.29 -23.98
N TRP A 277 -9.80 -12.90 -25.07
CA TRP A 277 -11.16 -12.35 -25.08
C TRP A 277 -11.99 -12.98 -26.19
N ARG A 278 -13.28 -13.25 -25.94
CA ARG A 278 -14.14 -13.91 -26.93
C ARG A 278 -14.36 -13.09 -28.20
N TYR A 279 -14.21 -11.75 -28.13
CA TYR A 279 -14.32 -10.87 -29.28
C TYR A 279 -13.16 -11.03 -30.28
N LEU A 280 -12.07 -11.71 -29.90
CA LEU A 280 -10.99 -12.07 -30.82
C LEU A 280 -11.39 -13.22 -31.76
N ASN A 281 -12.48 -13.91 -31.45
CA ASN A 281 -13.03 -14.96 -32.30
C ASN A 281 -14.07 -14.41 -33.26
N ASN A 282 -14.12 -14.99 -34.46
CA ASN A 282 -15.21 -14.76 -35.40
C ASN A 282 -16.56 -15.03 -34.75
N GLY A 283 -17.44 -14.03 -34.79
CA GLY A 283 -18.78 -14.09 -34.19
C GLY A 283 -18.84 -13.80 -32.70
N ASN A 284 -17.73 -13.36 -32.07
CA ASN A 284 -17.64 -12.97 -30.66
C ASN A 284 -18.05 -14.08 -29.67
N LYS A 285 -17.82 -15.35 -30.04
CA LYS A 285 -18.19 -16.52 -29.24
C LYS A 285 -17.01 -17.13 -28.52
N LEU A 286 -17.28 -17.68 -27.34
CA LEU A 286 -16.30 -18.46 -26.61
C LEU A 286 -16.13 -19.84 -27.30
N LYS A 287 -14.89 -20.25 -27.51
CA LYS A 287 -14.54 -21.59 -27.99
C LYS A 287 -13.21 -22.01 -27.36
N PHE A 288 -12.95 -23.31 -27.36
CA PHE A 288 -11.63 -23.84 -27.03
C PHE A 288 -10.72 -23.83 -28.27
N GLU A 289 -9.53 -23.29 -28.11
CA GLU A 289 -8.44 -23.29 -29.09
C GLU A 289 -7.50 -24.49 -28.90
N PHE A 290 -7.42 -25.01 -27.67
CA PHE A 290 -6.73 -26.25 -27.32
C PHE A 290 -7.42 -26.94 -26.13
N ASP A 291 -6.97 -28.14 -25.80
CA ASP A 291 -7.53 -28.92 -24.70
C ASP A 291 -7.14 -28.33 -23.33
N PRO A 292 -8.10 -28.12 -22.40
CA PRO A 292 -7.80 -27.59 -21.06
C PRO A 292 -6.70 -28.39 -20.35
N GLY A 293 -5.76 -27.69 -19.73
CA GLY A 293 -4.63 -28.26 -19.01
C GLY A 293 -3.42 -28.62 -19.86
N THR A 294 -3.51 -28.58 -21.20
CA THR A 294 -2.42 -29.07 -22.08
C THR A 294 -1.40 -28.01 -22.49
N GLN A 295 -1.78 -26.73 -22.50
CA GLN A 295 -0.93 -25.61 -22.92
C GLN A 295 -1.22 -24.37 -22.07
N TYR A 296 -0.30 -23.39 -22.12
CA TYR A 296 -0.49 -22.07 -21.53
C TYR A 296 -1.01 -21.08 -22.59
N GLN A 297 -2.06 -20.34 -22.23
CA GLN A 297 -2.46 -19.15 -22.97
C GLN A 297 -3.15 -18.18 -22.03
N TYR A 298 -2.60 -16.96 -21.93
CA TYR A 298 -3.16 -15.91 -21.11
C TYR A 298 -4.62 -15.62 -21.49
N SER A 299 -5.52 -15.68 -20.51
CA SER A 299 -6.97 -15.63 -20.75
C SER A 299 -7.75 -14.83 -19.71
N GLY A 300 -8.21 -13.65 -20.10
CA GLY A 300 -9.22 -12.88 -19.38
C GLY A 300 -10.58 -13.58 -19.35
N GLU A 301 -10.97 -14.25 -20.45
CA GLU A 301 -12.19 -15.07 -20.51
C GLU A 301 -12.21 -16.20 -19.48
N GLY A 302 -11.05 -16.82 -19.21
CA GLY A 302 -10.93 -17.81 -18.13
C GLY A 302 -11.38 -17.25 -16.78
N PHE A 303 -10.89 -16.05 -16.44
CA PHE A 303 -11.24 -15.38 -15.20
C PHE A 303 -12.71 -14.94 -15.16
N GLU A 304 -13.26 -14.44 -16.27
CA GLU A 304 -14.69 -14.14 -16.39
C GLU A 304 -15.57 -15.39 -16.25
N TYR A 305 -15.12 -16.53 -16.78
CA TYR A 305 -15.77 -17.82 -16.61
C TYR A 305 -15.80 -18.22 -15.13
N LEU A 306 -14.67 -18.07 -14.41
CA LEU A 306 -14.60 -18.33 -12.98
C LEU A 306 -15.50 -17.40 -12.17
N ARG A 307 -15.53 -16.10 -12.48
CA ARG A 307 -16.45 -15.15 -11.84
C ARG A 307 -17.89 -15.61 -11.96
N LYS A 308 -18.37 -15.91 -13.17
CA LYS A 308 -19.75 -16.36 -13.39
C LYS A 308 -20.08 -17.62 -12.59
N ALA A 309 -19.14 -18.55 -12.46
CA ALA A 309 -19.31 -19.75 -11.65
C ALA A 309 -19.37 -19.45 -10.13
N LEU A 310 -18.48 -18.59 -9.64
CA LEU A 310 -18.49 -18.13 -8.24
C LEU A 310 -19.81 -17.41 -7.92
N GLU A 311 -20.22 -16.45 -8.75
CA GLU A 311 -21.47 -15.70 -8.54
C GLU A 311 -22.70 -16.62 -8.63
N SER A 312 -22.69 -17.60 -9.55
CA SER A 312 -23.75 -18.61 -9.67
C SER A 312 -23.89 -19.45 -8.39
N LYS A 313 -22.77 -19.91 -7.81
CA LYS A 313 -22.78 -20.74 -6.59
C LYS A 313 -23.14 -19.94 -5.34
N PHE A 314 -22.51 -18.79 -5.13
CA PHE A 314 -22.61 -18.03 -3.88
C PHE A 314 -23.75 -17.02 -3.86
N LYS A 315 -24.38 -16.73 -5.02
CA LYS A 315 -25.43 -15.72 -5.17
C LYS A 315 -24.99 -14.34 -4.65
N LYS A 316 -23.70 -14.04 -4.81
CA LYS A 316 -23.05 -12.76 -4.50
C LYS A 316 -22.22 -12.34 -5.70
N SER A 317 -22.14 -11.04 -5.99
CA SER A 317 -21.23 -10.54 -7.01
C SER A 317 -19.77 -10.74 -6.60
N LEU A 318 -18.85 -10.75 -7.56
CA LEU A 318 -17.41 -10.78 -7.24
C LEU A 318 -16.98 -9.57 -6.40
N GLU A 319 -17.53 -8.39 -6.64
CA GLU A 319 -17.33 -7.21 -5.79
C GLU A 319 -17.68 -7.50 -4.32
N GLN A 320 -18.83 -8.14 -4.07
CA GLN A 320 -19.24 -8.50 -2.71
C GLN A 320 -18.30 -9.54 -2.08
N LEU A 321 -17.91 -10.57 -2.85
CA LEU A 321 -16.99 -11.59 -2.38
C LEU A 321 -15.60 -11.02 -2.07
N ALA A 322 -15.05 -10.18 -2.96
CA ALA A 322 -13.78 -9.50 -2.76
C ALA A 322 -13.83 -8.56 -1.56
N ARG A 323 -14.93 -7.82 -1.39
CA ARG A 323 -15.11 -6.94 -0.24
C ARG A 323 -15.10 -7.70 1.09
N GLU A 324 -15.83 -8.81 1.18
CA GLU A 324 -15.92 -9.63 2.39
C GLU A 324 -14.63 -10.38 2.72
N LEU A 325 -13.96 -10.92 1.69
CA LEU A 325 -12.83 -11.84 1.88
C LEU A 325 -11.46 -11.14 1.86
N ILE A 326 -11.37 -9.95 1.26
CA ILE A 326 -10.11 -9.24 1.02
C ILE A 326 -10.21 -7.78 1.46
N PHE A 327 -11.08 -6.97 0.86
CA PHE A 327 -10.99 -5.51 1.02
C PHE A 327 -11.27 -5.05 2.45
N GLN A 328 -12.33 -5.53 3.10
CA GLN A 328 -12.63 -5.17 4.49
C GLN A 328 -11.58 -5.72 5.47
N PRO A 329 -11.18 -7.01 5.41
CA PRO A 329 -10.14 -7.53 6.30
C PRO A 329 -8.78 -6.83 6.18
N LEU A 330 -8.45 -6.29 4.99
CA LEU A 330 -7.17 -5.65 4.71
C LEU A 330 -7.23 -4.11 4.67
N ASN A 331 -8.36 -3.51 5.07
CA ASN A 331 -8.57 -2.07 5.08
C ASN A 331 -8.29 -1.41 3.71
N MET A 332 -8.81 -2.01 2.63
CA MET A 332 -8.71 -1.52 1.26
C MET A 332 -9.99 -0.76 0.89
N GLU A 333 -10.19 0.41 1.50
CA GLU A 333 -11.45 1.16 1.42
C GLU A 333 -11.65 1.89 0.08
N ASP A 334 -10.57 2.12 -0.67
CA ASP A 334 -10.54 2.78 -1.97
C ASP A 334 -10.38 1.77 -3.14
N THR A 335 -10.54 0.47 -2.89
CA THR A 335 -10.52 -0.58 -3.93
C THR A 335 -11.93 -1.00 -4.34
N SER A 336 -12.21 -1.01 -5.66
CA SER A 336 -13.48 -1.52 -6.21
C SER A 336 -13.36 -1.91 -7.68
N TYR A 337 -14.11 -2.94 -8.10
CA TYR A 337 -14.32 -3.29 -9.51
C TYR A 337 -15.33 -2.38 -10.22
N LEU A 338 -15.99 -1.49 -9.48
CA LEU A 338 -17.05 -0.63 -9.99
C LEU A 338 -16.62 0.83 -9.93
N TRP A 339 -17.00 1.58 -10.96
CA TRP A 339 -16.80 3.02 -11.00
C TRP A 339 -17.63 3.72 -9.92
N ASN A 340 -16.99 4.48 -9.05
CA ASN A 340 -17.63 5.29 -8.01
C ASN A 340 -17.52 6.79 -8.34
N ASP A 341 -18.63 7.39 -8.79
CA ASP A 341 -18.65 8.80 -9.22
C ASP A 341 -18.31 9.78 -8.08
N ASN A 342 -18.59 9.42 -6.83
CA ASN A 342 -18.39 10.31 -5.68
C ASN A 342 -16.93 10.34 -5.20
N SER A 343 -16.21 9.22 -5.25
CA SER A 343 -14.84 9.14 -4.73
C SER A 343 -13.75 9.38 -5.79
N TYR A 344 -14.07 9.22 -7.08
CA TYR A 344 -13.06 9.21 -8.16
C TYR A 344 -12.84 10.58 -8.81
N THR A 345 -13.82 11.48 -8.79
CA THR A 345 -13.80 12.73 -9.59
C THR A 345 -12.62 13.68 -9.30
N SER A 346 -12.03 13.63 -8.11
CA SER A 346 -10.88 14.46 -7.72
C SER A 346 -9.56 13.71 -7.53
N ARG A 347 -9.57 12.37 -7.63
CA ARG A 347 -8.41 11.53 -7.30
C ARG A 347 -8.04 10.50 -8.36
N PHE A 348 -8.84 10.35 -9.41
CA PHE A 348 -8.58 9.38 -10.46
C PHE A 348 -7.48 9.86 -11.41
N ALA A 349 -6.46 9.03 -11.62
CA ALA A 349 -5.41 9.30 -12.59
C ALA A 349 -5.92 9.08 -14.02
N THR A 350 -6.03 10.16 -14.79
CA THR A 350 -6.43 10.11 -16.22
C THR A 350 -5.39 9.33 -17.01
N GLY A 351 -5.79 8.37 -17.83
CA GLY A 351 -4.86 7.65 -18.71
C GLY A 351 -4.41 8.50 -19.90
N TYR A 352 -3.14 8.39 -20.27
CA TYR A 352 -2.52 9.14 -21.38
C TYR A 352 -1.90 8.21 -22.43
N ASP A 353 -2.08 8.56 -23.70
CA ASP A 353 -1.41 7.88 -24.81
C ASP A 353 0.09 8.19 -24.87
N SER A 354 0.81 7.48 -25.75
CA SER A 354 2.26 7.72 -25.96
C SER A 354 2.64 9.14 -26.39
N ALA A 355 1.70 9.93 -26.94
CA ALA A 355 1.91 11.33 -27.30
C ALA A 355 1.53 12.32 -26.17
N GLY A 356 1.09 11.82 -25.01
CA GLY A 356 0.67 12.62 -23.87
C GLY A 356 -0.74 13.19 -23.99
N LYS A 357 -1.57 12.66 -24.90
CA LYS A 357 -2.98 13.02 -25.04
C LYS A 357 -3.84 12.17 -24.09
N PRO A 358 -4.82 12.76 -23.37
CA PRO A 358 -5.67 12.00 -22.47
C PRO A 358 -6.63 11.08 -23.23
N TYR A 359 -6.86 9.89 -22.69
CA TYR A 359 -7.97 9.02 -23.05
C TYR A 359 -9.26 9.42 -22.33
N ASP A 360 -10.40 9.10 -22.93
CA ASP A 360 -11.68 9.18 -22.24
C ASP A 360 -11.74 8.13 -21.11
N THR A 361 -12.14 8.57 -19.93
CA THR A 361 -12.28 7.67 -18.78
C THR A 361 -13.50 6.77 -18.93
N VAL A 362 -13.27 5.45 -18.98
CA VAL A 362 -14.35 4.47 -19.04
C VAL A 362 -14.91 4.24 -17.63
N LYS A 363 -16.18 4.61 -17.42
CA LYS A 363 -16.85 4.49 -16.13
C LYS A 363 -17.58 3.16 -15.98
N ASN A 364 -16.84 2.07 -15.85
CA ASN A 364 -17.41 0.72 -15.82
C ASN A 364 -18.31 0.48 -14.59
N LYS A 365 -19.58 0.12 -14.85
CA LYS A 365 -20.59 -0.21 -13.83
C LYS A 365 -20.87 -1.71 -13.73
N LYS A 366 -20.08 -2.53 -14.41
CA LYS A 366 -20.16 -3.98 -14.41
C LYS A 366 -18.81 -4.53 -13.99
N VAL A 367 -18.83 -5.56 -13.16
CA VAL A 367 -17.61 -6.22 -12.70
C VAL A 367 -16.99 -7.02 -13.84
N ASN A 368 -15.68 -6.88 -13.99
CA ASN A 368 -14.84 -7.76 -14.79
C ASN A 368 -13.81 -8.43 -13.86
N ALA A 369 -13.69 -9.75 -13.92
CA ALA A 369 -12.82 -10.53 -13.05
C ALA A 369 -11.34 -10.44 -13.45
N ALA A 370 -11.10 -10.01 -14.69
CA ALA A 370 -9.80 -9.94 -15.31
C ALA A 370 -9.28 -8.51 -15.46
N ASP A 371 -10.11 -7.51 -15.15
CA ASP A 371 -9.89 -6.10 -15.47
C ASP A 371 -10.72 -5.17 -14.56
N ASP A 372 -10.77 -3.86 -14.84
CA ASP A 372 -11.68 -2.85 -14.27
C ASP A 372 -11.54 -2.61 -12.75
N LEU A 373 -10.49 -3.16 -12.13
CA LEU A 373 -10.19 -2.88 -10.74
C LEU A 373 -9.56 -1.48 -10.62
N HIS A 374 -10.15 -0.68 -9.76
CA HIS A 374 -9.60 0.61 -9.34
C HIS A 374 -9.09 0.50 -7.92
N THR A 375 -7.93 1.09 -7.63
CA THR A 375 -7.31 1.01 -6.31
C THR A 375 -6.30 2.14 -6.09
N THR A 376 -5.84 2.31 -4.86
CA THR A 376 -4.66 3.11 -4.51
C THR A 376 -3.42 2.23 -4.34
N ILE A 377 -2.23 2.85 -4.30
CA ILE A 377 -0.98 2.17 -3.92
C ILE A 377 -1.07 1.61 -2.49
N ALA A 378 -1.69 2.33 -1.56
CA ALA A 378 -1.81 1.91 -0.16
C ALA A 378 -2.65 0.62 -0.04
N ASP A 379 -3.81 0.60 -0.70
CA ASP A 379 -4.73 -0.53 -0.63
C ASP A 379 -4.14 -1.78 -1.29
N TYR A 380 -3.63 -1.64 -2.52
CA TYR A 380 -3.02 -2.77 -3.21
C TYR A 380 -1.70 -3.21 -2.53
N GLY A 381 -0.99 -2.28 -1.89
CA GLY A 381 0.15 -2.57 -1.02
C GLY A 381 -0.24 -3.44 0.18
N ASN A 382 -1.36 -3.15 0.85
CA ASN A 382 -1.90 -4.00 1.93
C ASN A 382 -2.25 -5.41 1.42
N PHE A 383 -2.81 -5.51 0.21
CA PHE A 383 -3.04 -6.80 -0.44
C PHE A 383 -1.73 -7.58 -0.66
N LEU A 384 -0.71 -6.95 -1.23
CA LEU A 384 0.58 -7.61 -1.47
C LEU A 384 1.32 -7.99 -0.18
N VAL A 385 1.25 -7.14 0.86
CA VAL A 385 1.76 -7.46 2.20
C VAL A 385 1.06 -8.70 2.77
N SER A 386 -0.26 -8.81 2.60
CA SER A 386 -1.00 -10.01 2.96
C SER A 386 -0.45 -11.22 2.20
N ILE A 387 -0.22 -11.13 0.88
CA ILE A 387 0.33 -12.24 0.08
C ILE A 387 1.71 -12.68 0.56
N LEU A 388 2.63 -11.73 0.81
CA LEU A 388 3.96 -12.04 1.38
C LEU A 388 3.88 -12.79 2.72
N ASN A 389 2.81 -12.57 3.48
CA ASN A 389 2.57 -13.18 4.79
C ASN A 389 1.57 -14.35 4.73
N GLY A 390 1.49 -15.06 3.59
CA GLY A 390 0.68 -16.27 3.43
C GLY A 390 -0.73 -16.04 2.87
N GLY A 391 -1.07 -14.80 2.53
CA GLY A 391 -2.33 -14.42 1.91
C GLY A 391 -3.57 -14.67 2.77
N ASN A 392 -3.39 -14.94 4.07
CA ASN A 392 -4.40 -15.54 4.98
C ASN A 392 -5.14 -16.73 4.31
N LEU A 393 -4.39 -17.52 3.54
CA LEU A 393 -4.79 -18.81 3.00
C LEU A 393 -4.38 -19.91 3.99
N SER A 394 -4.99 -21.10 3.87
CA SER A 394 -4.41 -22.28 4.52
C SER A 394 -3.06 -22.61 3.90
N GLU A 395 -2.14 -23.17 4.68
CA GLU A 395 -0.78 -23.48 4.22
C GLU A 395 -0.77 -24.26 2.89
N ASN A 396 -1.57 -25.34 2.81
CA ASN A 396 -1.66 -26.15 1.59
C ASN A 396 -2.12 -25.34 0.37
N VAL A 397 -3.07 -24.42 0.55
CA VAL A 397 -3.57 -23.60 -0.56
C VAL A 397 -2.54 -22.53 -0.95
N TYR A 398 -1.82 -21.95 0.00
CA TYR A 398 -0.74 -21.02 -0.28
C TYR A 398 0.39 -21.70 -1.07
N GLN A 399 0.79 -22.91 -0.67
CA GLN A 399 1.80 -23.69 -1.40
C GLN A 399 1.35 -24.00 -2.83
N GLU A 400 0.08 -24.34 -3.05
CA GLU A 400 -0.45 -24.52 -4.41
C GLU A 400 -0.48 -23.22 -5.21
N MET A 401 -0.72 -22.07 -4.57
CA MET A 401 -0.71 -20.76 -5.23
C MET A 401 0.66 -20.40 -5.80
N ILE A 402 1.73 -20.68 -5.04
CA ILE A 402 3.12 -20.35 -5.41
C ILE A 402 3.87 -21.50 -6.11
N LYS A 403 3.21 -22.64 -6.32
CA LYS A 403 3.77 -23.73 -7.10
C LYS A 403 3.84 -23.35 -8.58
N GLN A 404 4.92 -23.71 -9.25
CA GLN A 404 5.06 -23.56 -10.70
C GLN A 404 4.06 -24.49 -11.41
N GLN A 405 2.89 -23.97 -11.81
CA GLN A 405 1.84 -24.76 -12.45
C GLN A 405 2.15 -24.99 -13.93
N VAL A 406 2.62 -23.94 -14.62
CA VAL A 406 2.99 -24.01 -16.03
C VAL A 406 4.15 -23.06 -16.35
N LYS A 407 5.09 -23.52 -17.19
CA LYS A 407 6.20 -22.69 -17.68
C LYS A 407 5.69 -21.76 -18.79
N THR A 408 5.97 -20.47 -18.68
CA THR A 408 5.58 -19.46 -19.69
C THR A 408 6.76 -19.00 -20.53
N ARG A 409 7.96 -18.97 -19.95
CA ARG A 409 9.26 -18.81 -20.63
C ARG A 409 10.39 -19.32 -19.74
N GLU A 410 11.64 -19.19 -20.20
CA GLU A 410 12.80 -19.58 -19.38
C GLU A 410 12.81 -18.79 -18.06
N ASN A 411 12.96 -19.50 -16.93
CA ASN A 411 12.91 -18.94 -15.57
C ASN A 411 11.64 -18.15 -15.20
N LYS A 412 10.54 -18.33 -15.95
CA LYS A 412 9.24 -17.73 -15.64
C LYS A 412 8.11 -18.74 -15.79
N TYR A 413 7.26 -18.76 -14.79
CA TYR A 413 6.15 -19.69 -14.66
C TYR A 413 4.88 -18.92 -14.29
N PHE A 414 3.73 -19.57 -14.44
CA PHE A 414 2.50 -19.11 -13.83
C PHE A 414 2.14 -20.04 -12.66
N GLY A 415 1.82 -19.43 -11.53
CA GLY A 415 1.22 -20.09 -10.37
C GLY A 415 -0.30 -20.08 -10.48
N LEU A 416 -1.00 -19.87 -9.35
CA LEU A 416 -2.44 -19.63 -9.36
C LEU A 416 -2.71 -18.13 -9.21
N GLY A 417 -2.88 -17.44 -10.34
CA GLY A 417 -3.19 -16.00 -10.36
C GLY A 417 -1.99 -15.06 -10.35
N PHE A 418 -0.77 -15.60 -10.33
CA PHE A 418 0.48 -14.84 -10.26
C PHE A 418 1.52 -15.43 -11.19
N GLU A 419 2.37 -14.57 -11.73
CA GLU A 419 3.62 -14.94 -12.37
C GLU A 419 4.67 -15.25 -11.29
N LEU A 420 5.51 -16.25 -11.56
CA LEU A 420 6.58 -16.72 -10.69
C LEU A 420 7.90 -16.65 -11.45
N TYR A 421 8.85 -15.87 -10.94
CA TYR A 421 10.17 -15.69 -11.50
C TYR A 421 11.19 -16.49 -10.69
N ASP A 422 11.94 -17.37 -11.35
CA ASP A 422 13.05 -18.09 -10.72
C ASP A 422 14.32 -17.23 -10.83
N LEU A 423 14.82 -16.75 -9.68
CA LEU A 423 15.99 -15.87 -9.59
C LEU A 423 17.27 -16.65 -9.23
N GLY A 424 17.21 -17.99 -9.22
CA GLY A 424 18.27 -18.89 -8.82
C GLY A 424 18.52 -18.92 -7.31
N ASN A 425 19.29 -19.90 -6.83
CA ASN A 425 19.67 -20.05 -5.41
C ASN A 425 18.47 -20.08 -4.43
N ASN A 426 17.38 -20.73 -4.86
CA ASN A 426 16.10 -20.78 -4.15
C ASN A 426 15.49 -19.38 -3.89
N GLU A 427 15.84 -18.39 -4.70
CA GLU A 427 15.20 -17.08 -4.71
C GLU A 427 14.18 -17.03 -5.83
N TYR A 428 13.01 -16.47 -5.53
CA TYR A 428 11.96 -16.31 -6.51
C TYR A 428 11.20 -15.01 -6.25
N ALA A 429 10.56 -14.49 -7.28
CA ALA A 429 9.61 -13.39 -7.16
C ALA A 429 8.20 -13.82 -7.53
N ILE A 430 7.21 -13.28 -6.80
CA ILE A 430 5.79 -13.35 -7.16
C ILE A 430 5.44 -12.01 -7.79
N SER A 431 4.77 -12.04 -8.94
CA SER A 431 4.50 -10.83 -9.71
C SER A 431 3.18 -10.95 -10.47
N HIS A 432 2.66 -9.80 -10.85
CA HIS A 432 1.67 -9.69 -11.91
C HIS A 432 1.75 -8.26 -12.48
N GLY A 433 1.43 -8.13 -13.76
CA GLY A 433 1.33 -6.84 -14.46
C GLY A 433 -0.10 -6.45 -14.81
N GLY A 434 -0.30 -5.20 -15.18
CA GLY A 434 -1.54 -4.64 -15.70
C GLY A 434 -1.24 -3.67 -16.84
N SER A 435 -1.90 -3.83 -17.97
CA SER A 435 -1.71 -2.99 -19.15
C SER A 435 -3.06 -2.78 -19.84
N ASP A 436 -3.48 -1.52 -19.92
CA ASP A 436 -4.58 -1.01 -20.73
C ASP A 436 -4.10 0.27 -21.46
N ASN A 437 -4.93 0.81 -22.35
CA ASN A 437 -4.71 2.14 -22.90
C ASN A 437 -4.58 3.17 -21.77
N GLY A 438 -3.44 3.84 -21.71
CA GLY A 438 -3.11 4.84 -20.69
C GLY A 438 -2.88 4.27 -19.30
N THR A 439 -2.58 2.98 -19.15
CA THR A 439 -2.29 2.34 -17.86
C THR A 439 -1.17 1.32 -18.00
N GLN A 440 -0.11 1.47 -17.21
CA GLN A 440 0.95 0.44 -17.08
C GLN A 440 1.25 0.24 -15.60
N CYS A 441 0.99 -0.95 -15.09
CA CYS A 441 1.18 -1.34 -13.69
C CYS A 441 2.01 -2.62 -13.58
N ILE A 442 2.90 -2.70 -12.59
CA ILE A 442 3.63 -3.92 -12.27
C ILE A 442 3.93 -4.02 -10.78
N THR A 443 3.96 -5.25 -10.27
CA THR A 443 4.27 -5.52 -8.86
C THR A 443 5.25 -6.68 -8.75
N PHE A 444 6.19 -6.60 -7.81
CA PHE A 444 7.06 -7.72 -7.48
C PHE A 444 7.13 -7.90 -5.97
N LEU A 445 7.10 -9.15 -5.53
CA LEU A 445 7.31 -9.57 -4.15
C LEU A 445 8.46 -10.57 -4.12
N LEU A 446 9.37 -10.42 -3.16
CA LEU A 446 10.49 -11.32 -2.89
C LEU A 446 10.25 -11.98 -1.52
N PRO A 447 9.58 -13.15 -1.46
CA PRO A 447 9.13 -13.74 -0.20
C PRO A 447 10.27 -14.05 0.78
N LYS A 448 11.42 -14.49 0.26
CA LYS A 448 12.59 -14.86 1.08
C LYS A 448 13.16 -13.66 1.86
N THR A 449 13.24 -12.49 1.23
CA THR A 449 13.75 -11.25 1.87
C THR A 449 12.62 -10.39 2.45
N LYS A 450 11.36 -10.78 2.23
CA LYS A 450 10.16 -10.00 2.56
C LYS A 450 10.18 -8.58 2.00
N GLN A 451 10.68 -8.44 0.78
CA GLN A 451 10.71 -7.17 0.05
C GLN A 451 9.65 -7.16 -1.05
N GLY A 452 9.30 -5.98 -1.53
CA GLY A 452 8.45 -5.83 -2.70
C GLY A 452 8.35 -4.40 -3.18
N ILE A 453 7.81 -4.25 -4.39
CA ILE A 453 7.61 -2.97 -5.07
C ILE A 453 6.30 -3.02 -5.86
N LEU A 454 5.58 -1.90 -5.85
CA LEU A 454 4.39 -1.68 -6.67
C LEU A 454 4.56 -0.40 -7.48
N ILE A 455 4.45 -0.49 -8.80
CA ILE A 455 4.65 0.62 -9.73
C ILE A 455 3.37 0.78 -10.55
N PHE A 456 2.60 1.86 -10.33
CA PHE A 456 1.40 2.20 -11.11
C PHE A 456 1.62 3.47 -11.89
N THR A 457 1.28 3.47 -13.17
CA THR A 457 1.40 4.65 -14.04
C THR A 457 0.16 4.81 -14.91
N ASN A 458 -0.15 6.05 -15.28
CA ASN A 458 -1.28 6.41 -16.13
C ASN A 458 -0.86 6.73 -17.57
N SER A 459 0.05 5.94 -18.14
CA SER A 459 0.59 6.20 -19.49
C SER A 459 0.88 4.92 -20.25
N ASP A 460 0.61 4.91 -21.56
CA ASP A 460 1.05 3.84 -22.49
C ASP A 460 2.55 3.57 -22.41
N VAL A 461 3.35 4.59 -22.12
CA VAL A 461 4.81 4.50 -22.05
C VAL A 461 5.33 4.37 -20.62
N GLY A 462 4.45 4.13 -19.65
CA GLY A 462 4.81 4.02 -18.24
C GLY A 462 5.78 2.89 -17.91
N TYR A 463 5.80 1.83 -18.73
CA TYR A 463 6.73 0.71 -18.61
C TYR A 463 8.21 1.14 -18.71
N LYS A 464 8.50 2.29 -19.32
CA LYS A 464 9.87 2.82 -19.43
C LYS A 464 10.49 3.15 -18.08
N LEU A 465 9.69 3.34 -17.03
CA LEU A 465 10.19 3.59 -15.67
C LEU A 465 10.60 2.31 -14.93
N TYR A 466 10.23 1.13 -15.43
CA TYR A 466 10.34 -0.11 -14.65
C TYR A 466 11.79 -0.47 -14.37
N ASN A 467 12.68 -0.37 -15.35
CA ASN A 467 14.05 -0.84 -15.19
C ASN A 467 14.80 -0.03 -14.14
N GLU A 468 14.74 1.29 -14.22
CA GLU A 468 15.36 2.21 -13.27
C GLU A 468 14.83 1.98 -11.85
N LEU A 469 13.51 1.87 -11.69
CA LEU A 469 12.88 1.64 -10.38
C LEU A 469 13.22 0.26 -9.81
N LEU A 470 13.21 -0.80 -10.63
CA LEU A 470 13.54 -2.15 -10.19
C LEU A 470 15.01 -2.25 -9.75
N VAL A 471 15.94 -1.71 -10.54
CA VAL A 471 17.37 -1.70 -10.17
C VAL A 471 17.58 -0.87 -8.91
N TYR A 472 16.93 0.28 -8.81
CA TYR A 472 17.09 1.18 -7.67
C TYR A 472 16.62 0.55 -6.35
N TYR A 473 15.42 -0.04 -6.32
CA TYR A 473 14.82 -0.55 -5.07
C TYR A 473 15.12 -2.03 -4.79
N LEU A 474 15.33 -2.85 -5.82
CA LEU A 474 15.58 -4.30 -5.66
C LEU A 474 17.01 -4.71 -5.98
N GLY A 475 17.87 -3.78 -6.41
CA GLY A 475 19.29 -4.04 -6.66
C GLY A 475 19.54 -5.18 -7.65
N GLU A 476 20.36 -6.15 -7.25
CA GLU A 476 20.68 -7.32 -8.06
C GLU A 476 19.45 -8.17 -8.40
N ASN A 477 18.45 -8.25 -7.51
CA ASN A 477 17.21 -8.95 -7.83
C ASN A 477 16.41 -8.20 -8.89
N GLY A 478 16.44 -6.86 -8.87
CA GLY A 478 15.87 -6.03 -9.93
C GLY A 478 16.50 -6.32 -11.29
N LYS A 479 17.83 -6.40 -11.36
CA LYS A 479 18.56 -6.76 -12.60
C LYS A 479 18.17 -8.14 -13.12
N LYS A 480 18.11 -9.15 -12.24
CA LYS A 480 17.69 -10.51 -12.63
C LYS A 480 16.27 -10.54 -13.20
N LEU A 481 15.34 -9.80 -12.62
CA LEU A 481 13.96 -9.70 -13.13
C LEU A 481 13.93 -9.12 -14.55
N ILE A 482 14.69 -8.04 -14.78
CA ILE A 482 14.84 -7.42 -16.10
C ILE A 482 15.45 -8.40 -17.10
N ASP A 483 16.50 -9.14 -16.70
CA ASP A 483 17.13 -10.14 -17.56
C ASP A 483 16.18 -11.26 -17.95
N ILE A 484 15.30 -11.71 -17.06
CA ILE A 484 14.28 -12.73 -17.36
C ILE A 484 13.25 -12.20 -18.37
N GLU A 485 12.85 -10.93 -18.24
CA GLU A 485 11.91 -10.31 -19.19
C GLU A 485 12.51 -10.09 -20.58
N ASN A 486 13.81 -9.81 -20.66
CA ASN A 486 14.51 -9.53 -21.93
C ASN A 486 15.04 -10.77 -22.67
N ARG A 487 14.95 -11.96 -22.06
CA ARG A 487 15.32 -13.22 -22.73
C ARG A 487 14.24 -13.63 -23.71
N ASN A 488 14.64 -13.81 -24.97
CA ASN A 488 13.78 -14.32 -26.05
C ASN A 488 13.46 -15.81 -25.87
#